data_AF-A0A964V9Q6-F1
#
_entry.id   AF-A0A964V9Q6-F1
#
_cell.length_a   1.000
_cell.length_b   1.000
_cell.length_c   1.000
_cell.angle_alpha   90.00
_cell.angle_beta   90.00
_cell.angle_gamma   90.00
#
_symmetry.space_group_name_H-M   'P 1'
#
loop_
_entity.id
_entity.type
_entity.pdbx_description
1 polymer ?
#
loop_
_entity_poly.entity_id
_entity_poly.type
_entity_poly.pdbx_seq_one_letter_code
_entity_poly.pdbx_strand_id
1 'polypeptide(L)'
;MSFVKVMYKKPYLVRCVRPGCAKEAKYKIASRWSDGIVEELKTYALICADCLAWAYEESKKRNPGCKTMAGEILEVPGIFEMEPGKPSQKLKRRADLEF
;
A
#
# COMPACT_ATOMS: atom_id res chain seq x y z
N MET A 1 11.43 12.99 -35.62
CA MET A 1 11.94 12.14 -34.51
C MET A 1 11.94 12.97 -33.23
N SER A 2 10.90 12.85 -32.41
CA SER A 2 10.81 13.62 -31.15
C SER A 2 11.56 12.88 -30.04
N PHE A 3 12.59 13.53 -29.50
CA PHE A 3 13.31 13.05 -28.33
C PHE A 3 12.45 13.25 -27.08
N VAL A 4 11.98 12.16 -26.47
CA VAL A 4 11.33 12.22 -25.15
C VAL A 4 12.42 12.48 -24.12
N LYS A 5 12.39 13.67 -23.51
CA LYS A 5 13.29 14.07 -22.44
C LYS A 5 12.90 13.29 -21.18
N VAL A 6 13.71 12.29 -20.79
CA VAL A 6 13.52 11.58 -19.52
C VAL A 6 13.91 12.54 -18.38
N MET A 7 12.91 13.14 -17.72
CA MET A 7 13.12 13.94 -16.52
C MET A 7 13.40 13.00 -15.35
N TYR A 8 14.64 13.04 -14.83
CA TYR A 8 15.05 12.29 -13.65
C TYR A 8 14.41 12.92 -12.39
N LYS A 9 13.19 12.48 -12.04
CA LYS A 9 12.54 12.89 -10.80
C LYS A 9 13.25 12.22 -9.64
N LYS A 10 13.80 12.99 -8.68
CA LYS A 10 14.38 12.42 -7.45
C LYS A 10 13.34 11.47 -6.81
N PRO A 11 13.72 10.25 -6.40
CA PRO A 11 12.78 9.34 -5.77
C PRO A 11 12.27 9.97 -4.47
N TYR A 12 10.96 10.18 -4.40
CA TYR A 12 10.33 10.72 -3.20
C TYR A 12 10.36 9.65 -2.10
N LEU A 13 11.05 9.95 -1.00
CA LEU A 13 11.09 9.07 0.16
C LEU A 13 9.77 9.17 0.93
N VAL A 14 9.03 8.07 0.95
CA VAL A 14 7.82 7.94 1.77
C VAL A 14 8.26 7.61 3.19
N ARG A 15 7.79 8.38 4.17
CA ARG A 15 8.07 8.13 5.59
C ARG A 15 7.00 7.24 6.21
N CYS A 16 7.40 6.52 7.25
CA CYS A 16 6.50 5.77 8.11
C CYS A 16 5.41 6.70 8.67
N VAL A 17 4.15 6.29 8.55
CA VAL A 17 3.01 7.11 9.03
C VAL A 17 2.77 7.01 10.53
N ARG A 18 3.46 6.10 11.24
CA ARG A 18 3.30 5.97 12.69
C ARG A 18 3.77 7.26 13.38
N PRO A 19 2.95 7.87 14.25
CA PRO A 19 3.37 9.04 15.01
C PRO A 19 4.67 8.79 15.78
N GLY A 20 5.61 9.72 15.68
CA GLY A 20 6.93 9.60 16.30
C GLY A 20 7.95 8.72 15.55
N CYS A 21 7.57 8.09 14.43
CA CYS A 21 8.50 7.32 13.60
C CYS A 21 8.95 8.15 12.39
N ALA A 22 10.26 8.34 12.22
CA ALA A 22 10.84 9.07 11.08
C ALA A 22 11.48 8.15 10.03
N LYS A 23 11.42 6.82 10.22
CA LYS A 23 12.04 5.82 9.33
C LYS A 23 11.34 5.81 7.97
N GLU A 24 12.06 5.39 6.94
CA GLU A 24 11.50 5.19 5.60
C GLU A 24 10.44 4.07 5.61
N ALA A 25 9.33 4.31 4.91
CA ALA A 25 8.31 3.28 4.68
C ALA A 25 8.83 2.25 3.67
N LYS A 26 8.83 0.99 4.09
CA LYS A 26 9.21 -0.17 3.26
C LYS A 26 7.99 -0.96 2.80
N TYR A 27 6.88 -0.82 3.51
CA TYR A 27 5.67 -1.58 3.26
C TYR A 27 4.45 -0.68 3.14
N LYS A 28 3.55 -1.05 2.25
CA LYS A 28 2.21 -0.51 2.12
C LYS A 28 1.23 -1.58 2.60
N ILE A 29 0.37 -1.23 3.55
CA ILE A 29 -0.72 -2.11 3.97
C ILE A 29 -1.98 -1.67 3.27
N ALA A 30 -2.57 -2.56 2.49
CA ALA A 30 -3.68 -2.23 1.62
C ALA A 30 -4.58 -3.46 1.39
N SER A 31 -5.82 -3.22 0.99
CA SER A 31 -6.72 -4.24 0.46
C SER A 31 -6.84 -4.07 -1.05
N ARG A 32 -6.92 -5.18 -1.79
CA ARG A 32 -7.41 -5.14 -3.17
C ARG A 32 -8.90 -4.78 -3.14
N TRP A 33 -9.27 -3.78 -3.92
CA TRP A 33 -10.65 -3.39 -4.15
C TRP A 33 -10.94 -3.46 -5.65
N SER A 34 -12.13 -3.90 -6.01
CA SER A 34 -12.62 -3.86 -7.38
C SER A 34 -14.13 -3.69 -7.43
N ASP A 35 -14.61 -2.97 -8.44
CA ASP A 35 -16.02 -2.86 -8.81
C ASP A 35 -16.38 -3.75 -10.02
N GLY A 36 -15.47 -4.64 -10.43
CA GLY A 36 -15.61 -5.49 -11.62
C GLY A 36 -15.12 -4.84 -12.92
N ILE A 37 -14.78 -3.55 -12.92
CA ILE A 37 -14.23 -2.82 -14.08
C ILE A 37 -12.78 -2.38 -13.79
N VAL A 38 -12.54 -1.84 -12.60
CA VAL A 38 -11.23 -1.34 -12.15
C VAL A 38 -10.75 -2.15 -10.95
N GLU A 39 -9.43 -2.29 -10.81
CA GLU A 39 -8.78 -2.82 -9.61
C GLU A 39 -7.83 -1.77 -9.02
N GLU A 40 -7.96 -1.54 -7.72
CA GLU A 40 -7.12 -0.62 -6.96
C GLU A 40 -6.66 -1.20 -5.62
N LEU A 41 -5.63 -0.57 -5.04
CA LEU A 41 -5.19 -0.85 -3.67
C LEU A 41 -5.68 0.22 -2.72
N LYS A 42 -6.73 -0.10 -1.95
CA LYS A 42 -7.22 0.72 -0.84
C LYS A 42 -6.20 0.72 0.29
N THR A 43 -5.57 1.87 0.54
CA THR A 43 -4.42 1.97 1.44
C THR A 43 -4.85 2.26 2.88
N TYR A 44 -4.27 1.54 3.84
CA TYR A 44 -4.48 1.75 5.28
C TYR A 44 -3.27 2.38 5.98
N ALA A 45 -2.06 2.05 5.54
CA ALA A 45 -0.81 2.58 6.10
C ALA A 45 0.38 2.45 5.14
N LEU A 46 1.36 3.35 5.28
CA LEU A 46 2.69 3.26 4.68
C LEU A 46 3.70 3.22 5.83
N ILE A 47 4.43 2.13 5.99
CA ILE A 47 5.06 1.79 7.26
C ILE A 47 6.49 1.25 7.08
N CYS A 48 7.37 1.55 8.04
CA CYS A 48 8.68 0.91 8.12
C CYS A 48 8.56 -0.53 8.66
N ALA A 49 9.64 -1.31 8.54
CA ALA A 49 9.66 -2.69 9.03
C ALA A 49 9.34 -2.82 10.53
N ASP A 50 9.88 -1.93 11.36
CA ASP A 50 9.71 -2.02 12.82
C ASP A 50 8.28 -1.72 13.29
N CYS A 51 7.51 -0.99 12.48
CA CYS A 51 6.14 -0.62 12.80
C CYS A 51 5.12 -1.47 12.04
N LEU A 52 5.58 -2.47 11.27
CA LEU A 52 4.77 -3.32 10.42
C LEU A 52 3.67 -4.03 11.20
N ALA A 53 4.01 -4.61 12.35
CA ALA A 53 3.07 -5.37 13.16
C ALA A 53 1.88 -4.55 13.65
N TRP A 54 2.18 -3.45 14.32
CA TRP A 54 1.17 -2.50 14.77
C TRP A 54 0.28 -2.04 13.61
N ALA A 55 0.89 -1.65 12.48
CA ALA A 55 0.13 -1.16 11.34
C ALA A 55 -0.76 -2.24 10.72
N TYR A 56 -0.29 -3.50 10.68
CA TYR A 56 -1.05 -4.60 10.09
C TYR A 56 -2.28 -4.92 10.94
N GLU A 57 -2.11 -5.06 12.25
CA GLU A 57 -3.22 -5.27 13.17
C GLU A 57 -4.24 -4.13 13.13
N GLU A 58 -3.79 -2.87 13.16
CA GLU A 58 -4.69 -1.71 13.07
C GLU A 58 -5.41 -1.65 11.72
N SER A 59 -4.80 -2.15 10.64
CA SER A 59 -5.45 -2.21 9.33
C SER A 59 -6.51 -3.30 9.27
N LYS A 60 -6.24 -4.48 9.86
CA LYS A 60 -7.24 -5.56 10.01
C LYS A 60 -8.47 -5.09 10.79
N LYS A 61 -8.29 -4.30 11.86
CA LYS A 61 -9.41 -3.72 12.64
C LYS A 61 -10.23 -2.70 11.86
N ARG A 62 -9.58 -1.89 11.01
CA ARG A 62 -10.25 -0.85 10.20
C ARG A 62 -10.97 -1.39 8.96
N ASN A 63 -10.52 -2.52 8.42
CA ASN A 63 -11.04 -3.09 7.18
C ASN A 63 -12.55 -3.43 7.23
N PRO A 64 -13.10 -4.09 8.27
CA PRO A 64 -14.54 -4.36 8.38
C PRO A 64 -15.43 -3.09 8.40
N GLY A 65 -14.88 -1.95 8.81
CA GLY A 65 -15.59 -0.66 8.77
C GLY A 65 -15.73 -0.07 7.35
N CYS A 66 -15.01 -0.62 6.37
CA CYS A 66 -15.10 -0.20 4.98
C CYS A 66 -16.29 -0.88 4.31
N LYS A 67 -17.38 -0.13 4.11
CA LYS A 67 -18.53 -0.60 3.35
C LYS A 67 -18.20 -0.66 1.86
N THR A 68 -18.58 -1.75 1.21
CA THR A 68 -18.61 -1.91 -0.24
C THR A 68 -20.04 -1.72 -0.75
N MET A 69 -20.18 -1.27 -1.99
CA MET A 69 -21.46 -1.27 -2.70
C MET A 69 -21.75 -2.65 -3.31
N ALA A 70 -22.99 -2.87 -3.75
CA ALA A 70 -23.34 -4.12 -4.43
C ALA A 70 -22.48 -4.30 -5.69
N GLY A 71 -21.86 -5.46 -5.84
CA GLY A 71 -20.93 -5.76 -6.94
C GLY A 71 -19.47 -5.39 -6.68
N GLU A 72 -19.19 -4.64 -5.61
CA GLU A 72 -17.81 -4.37 -5.21
C GLU A 72 -17.24 -5.46 -4.30
N ILE A 73 -15.95 -5.73 -4.49
CA ILE A 73 -15.16 -6.65 -3.69
C ILE A 73 -14.09 -5.84 -2.97
N LEU A 74 -13.91 -6.12 -1.67
CA LEU A 74 -12.79 -5.62 -0.89
C LEU A 74 -12.16 -6.79 -0.15
N GLU A 75 -10.92 -7.12 -0.49
CA GLU A 75 -10.19 -8.20 0.17
C GLU A 75 -9.75 -7.81 1.60
N VAL A 76 -9.32 -8.80 2.36
CA VAL A 76 -8.61 -8.56 3.63
C VAL A 76 -7.31 -7.78 3.37
N PRO A 77 -6.86 -6.96 4.34
CA PRO A 77 -5.59 -6.25 4.18
C PRO A 77 -4.43 -7.21 3.99
N GLY A 78 -3.59 -6.90 3.02
CA GLY A 78 -2.30 -7.55 2.77
C GLY A 78 -1.13 -6.60 2.95
N ILE A 79 0.07 -7.16 3.02
CA ILE A 79 1.33 -6.42 3.11
C ILE A 79 1.98 -6.38 1.73
N PHE A 80 2.28 -5.18 1.23
CA PHE A 80 2.88 -4.96 -0.07
C PHE A 80 4.24 -4.30 0.08
N GLU A 81 5.26 -4.84 -0.57
CA GLU A 81 6.60 -4.27 -0.58
C GLU A 81 6.63 -3.01 -1.45
N MET A 82 7.11 -1.90 -0.88
CA MET A 82 7.25 -0.63 -1.60
C MET A 82 8.54 -0.61 -2.39
N GLU A 83 8.44 -0.27 -3.67
CA GLU A 83 9.58 -0.14 -4.56
C GLU A 83 9.58 1.25 -5.20
N PRO A 84 10.71 1.98 -5.18
CA PRO A 84 10.80 3.30 -5.79
C PRO A 84 10.40 3.28 -7.26
N GLY A 85 9.52 4.20 -7.66
CA GLY A 85 9.07 4.34 -9.05
C GLY A 85 8.07 3.28 -9.52
N LYS A 86 7.71 2.28 -8.70
CA LYS A 86 6.64 1.34 -9.04
C LYS A 86 5.27 1.88 -8.63
N PRO A 87 4.26 1.78 -9.51
CA PRO A 87 2.88 2.11 -9.14
C PRO A 87 2.32 1.09 -8.16
N SER A 88 1.35 1.52 -7.35
CA SER A 88 0.68 0.69 -6.34
C SER A 88 0.15 -0.64 -6.89
N GLN A 89 -0.43 -0.63 -8.09
CA GLN A 89 -1.00 -1.81 -8.75
C GLN A 89 0.02 -2.91 -9.05
N LYS A 90 1.32 -2.57 -9.10
CA LYS A 90 2.41 -3.51 -9.41
C LYS A 90 3.24 -3.89 -8.19
N LEU A 91 2.81 -3.53 -6.98
CA LEU A 91 3.54 -3.87 -5.77
C LEU A 91 3.38 -5.37 -5.46
N LYS A 92 4.47 -5.98 -5.01
CA LYS A 92 4.51 -7.39 -4.65
C LYS A 92 3.87 -7.58 -3.28
N ARG A 93 2.86 -8.45 -3.18
CA ARG A 93 2.32 -8.90 -1.89
C ARG A 93 3.32 -9.84 -1.20
N ARG A 94 3.55 -9.61 0.09
CA ARG A 94 4.47 -10.35 0.96
C ARG A 94 3.68 -11.18 1.96
N ALA A 95 3.05 -12.24 1.46
CA ALA A 95 2.26 -13.15 2.29
C ALA A 95 3.10 -13.81 3.39
N ASP A 96 4.42 -13.90 3.20
CA ASP A 96 5.40 -14.37 4.20
C ASP A 96 5.47 -13.47 5.45
N LEU A 97 4.94 -12.24 5.38
CA LEU A 97 4.93 -11.28 6.48
C LEU A 97 3.55 -11.08 7.10
N GLU A 98 2.52 -11.80 6.63
CA GLU A 98 1.15 -11.69 7.13
C GLU A 98 0.94 -12.65 8.31
N PHE A 99 0.50 -12.12 9.46
CA PHE A 99 0.26 -12.85 10.72
C PHE A 99 -1.01 -12.40 11.44
#